data_AF-A0A382LXE6-F1
#
_entry.id   AF-A0A382LXE6-F1
#
_cell.length_a   1.000
_cell.length_b   1.000
_cell.length_c   1.000
_cell.angle_alpha   90.00
_cell.angle_beta   90.00
_cell.angle_gamma   90.00
#
_symmetry.space_group_name_H-M   'P 1'
#
loop_
_entity.id
_entity.type
_entity.pdbx_description
1 polymer ?
#
loop_
_entity_poly.entity_id
_entity_poly.type
_entity_poly.pdbx_seq_one_letter_code
_entity_poly.pdbx_strand_id
1 'polypeptide(L)'
;PNVQRLITGRRGQVLGFSAKEGWTGWDETAFQMPQAEMHDLIIELRSLSLGVGSFEFEFGRLQELTGRLAQDVLAAVKSSEE
;
A
#
# COMPACT_ATOMS: atom_id res chain seq x y z
N PRO A 1 -0.76 11.12 -11.24
CA PRO A 1 0.40 10.26 -11.62
C PRO A 1 1.31 9.81 -10.45
N ASN A 2 1.40 10.57 -9.34
CA ASN A 2 2.36 10.27 -8.27
C ASN A 2 1.94 9.13 -7.33
N VAL A 3 0.64 9.03 -7.02
CA VAL A 3 0.12 8.04 -6.06
C VAL A 3 0.17 6.61 -6.62
N GLN A 4 -0.09 6.42 -7.92
CA GLN A 4 0.01 5.09 -8.55
C GLN A 4 1.42 4.51 -8.44
N ARG A 5 2.45 5.35 -8.62
CA ARG A 5 3.86 4.93 -8.48
C ARG A 5 4.23 4.61 -7.03
N LEU A 6 3.71 5.37 -6.07
CA LEU A 6 3.84 5.06 -4.64
C LEU A 6 3.29 3.66 -4.33
N ILE A 7 2.10 3.34 -4.85
CA ILE A 7 1.44 2.05 -4.62
C ILE A 7 2.25 0.90 -5.25
N THR A 8 2.62 1.02 -6.53
CA THR A 8 3.31 -0.07 -7.23
C THR A 8 4.72 -0.34 -6.70
N GLY A 9 5.42 0.69 -6.20
CA GLY A 9 6.71 0.52 -5.53
C GLY A 9 6.63 -0.28 -4.22
N ARG A 10 5.44 -0.38 -3.63
CA ARG A 10 5.14 -1.05 -2.35
C ARG A 10 4.41 -2.38 -2.52
N ARG A 11 4.70 -3.08 -3.63
CA ARG A 11 4.01 -4.33 -4.03
C ARG A 11 2.47 -4.19 -4.05
N GLY A 12 1.97 -2.96 -4.22
CA GLY A 12 0.55 -2.68 -4.30
C GLY A 12 0.03 -2.86 -5.73
N GLN A 13 -1.19 -3.35 -5.85
CA GLN A 13 -1.93 -3.48 -7.09
C GLN A 13 -2.97 -2.37 -7.17
N VAL A 14 -2.87 -1.51 -8.18
CA VAL A 14 -3.92 -0.53 -8.49
C VAL A 14 -5.10 -1.25 -9.12
N LEU A 15 -6.29 -1.08 -8.54
CA LEU A 15 -7.55 -1.64 -9.06
C LEU A 15 -8.24 -0.68 -10.03
N GLY A 16 -8.13 0.63 -9.77
CA GLY A 16 -8.73 1.66 -10.58
C GLY A 16 -8.41 3.06 -10.04
N PHE A 17 -8.60 4.06 -10.87
CA PHE A 17 -8.53 5.46 -10.48
C PHE A 17 -9.60 6.25 -11.23
N SER A 18 -10.20 7.22 -10.56
CA SER A 18 -11.24 8.08 -11.14
C SER A 18 -11.38 9.36 -10.32
N ALA A 19 -12.05 10.36 -10.88
CA ALA A 19 -12.49 11.50 -10.08
C ALA A 19 -13.39 11.01 -8.93
N LYS A 20 -13.24 11.60 -7.74
CA LYS A 20 -14.05 11.27 -6.58
C LYS A 20 -15.46 11.85 -6.75
N GLU A 21 -16.48 11.01 -6.66
CA GLU A 21 -17.87 11.42 -6.81
C GLU A 21 -18.25 12.49 -5.77
N GLY A 22 -18.85 13.59 -6.22
CA GLY A 22 -19.24 14.72 -5.36
C GLY A 22 -18.09 15.64 -4.93
N TRP A 23 -16.85 15.40 -5.35
CA TRP A 23 -15.68 16.17 -4.94
C TRP A 23 -14.95 16.78 -6.15
N THR A 24 -15.18 18.07 -6.39
CA THR A 24 -14.56 18.78 -7.52
C THR A 24 -13.05 18.86 -7.36
N GLY A 25 -12.31 18.36 -8.35
CA GLY A 25 -10.84 18.43 -8.40
C GLY A 25 -10.11 17.39 -7.55
N TRP A 26 -10.82 16.37 -7.06
CA TRP A 26 -10.23 15.25 -6.32
C TRP A 26 -10.26 13.96 -7.14
N ASP A 27 -9.17 13.20 -7.06
CA ASP A 27 -9.08 11.85 -7.60
C ASP A 27 -9.10 10.84 -6.46
N GLU A 28 -9.75 9.71 -6.68
CA GLU A 28 -9.71 8.52 -5.82
C GLU A 28 -8.97 7.40 -6.54
N THR A 29 -8.13 6.66 -5.80
CA THR A 29 -7.40 5.51 -6.31
C THR A 29 -7.66 4.31 -5.42
N ALA A 30 -8.26 3.26 -5.98
CA ALA A 30 -8.48 2.00 -5.28
C ALA A 30 -7.28 1.07 -5.49
N PHE A 31 -6.81 0.42 -4.43
CA PHE A 31 -5.67 -0.49 -4.48
C PHE A 31 -5.78 -1.64 -3.48
N GLN A 32 -5.06 -2.72 -3.76
CA GLN A 32 -4.75 -3.79 -2.80
C GLN A 32 -3.26 -3.71 -2.48
N MET A 33 -2.89 -3.92 -1.21
CA MET A 33 -1.50 -3.87 -0.77
C MET A 33 -1.28 -4.86 0.38
N PRO A 34 -0.13 -5.56 0.44
CA PRO A 34 0.24 -6.32 1.63
C PRO A 34 0.35 -5.40 2.84
N GLN A 35 -0.24 -5.78 3.98
CA GLN A 35 -0.23 -4.94 5.18
C GLN A 35 1.19 -4.56 5.65
N ALA A 36 2.17 -5.46 5.44
CA ALA A 36 3.59 -5.19 5.75
C ALA A 36 4.17 -3.98 5.00
N GLU A 37 3.59 -3.60 3.85
CA GLU A 37 4.02 -2.48 3.01
C GLU A 37 3.30 -1.17 3.35
N MET A 38 2.32 -1.21 4.27
CA MET A 38 1.57 -0.03 4.70
C MET A 38 2.35 0.87 5.65
N HIS A 39 3.47 0.39 6.20
CA HIS A 39 4.32 1.20 7.08
C HIS A 39 4.81 2.45 6.33
N ASP A 40 4.67 3.60 6.98
CA ASP A 40 4.98 4.93 6.43
C ASP A 40 4.21 5.37 5.18
N LEU A 41 3.22 4.60 4.72
CA LEU A 41 2.42 4.95 3.53
C LEU A 41 1.78 6.33 3.66
N ILE A 42 1.27 6.66 4.85
CA ILE A 42 0.65 7.97 5.10
C ILE A 42 1.66 9.11 5.01
N ILE A 43 2.91 8.88 5.43
CA ILE A 43 3.97 9.90 5.41
C ILE A 43 4.30 10.24 3.95
N GLU A 44 4.50 9.22 3.12
CA GLU A 44 4.80 9.40 1.70
C GLU A 44 3.62 9.99 0.94
N LEU A 45 2.39 9.53 1.20
CA LEU A 45 1.20 10.08 0.56
C LEU A 45 1.03 11.56 0.87
N ARG A 46 1.17 11.96 2.14
CA ARG A 46 1.05 13.37 2.54
C ARG A 46 2.17 14.21 1.93
N SER A 47 3.39 13.69 1.86
CA SER A 47 4.50 14.36 1.17
C SER A 47 4.18 14.62 -0.32
N LEU A 48 3.67 13.60 -1.03
CA LEU A 48 3.33 13.70 -2.46
C LEU A 48 2.12 14.58 -2.77
N SER A 49 1.25 14.80 -1.78
CA SER A 49 -0.01 15.53 -1.91
C SER A 49 0.01 16.88 -1.20
N LEU A 50 1.18 17.42 -0.84
CA LEU A 50 1.30 18.68 -0.09
C LEU A 50 0.44 18.69 1.20
N GLY A 51 0.30 17.52 1.82
CA GLY A 51 -0.40 17.31 3.09
C GLY A 51 -1.90 17.03 2.97
N VAL A 52 -2.50 17.08 1.77
CA VAL A 52 -3.97 16.95 1.63
C VAL A 52 -4.47 15.53 1.38
N GLY A 53 -3.60 14.60 1.01
CA GLY A 53 -3.96 13.21 0.74
C GLY A 53 -4.22 12.41 2.01
N SER A 54 -5.24 11.56 1.97
CA SER A 54 -5.60 10.60 3.00
C SER A 54 -5.89 9.25 2.36
N PHE A 55 -5.90 8.19 3.17
CA PHE A 55 -6.40 6.89 2.75
C PHE A 55 -7.14 6.22 3.91
N GLU A 56 -8.05 5.33 3.53
CA GLU A 56 -8.70 4.38 4.42
C GLU A 56 -8.36 2.99 3.94
N PHE A 57 -8.39 2.01 4.84
CA PHE A 57 -8.12 0.63 4.48
C PHE A 57 -8.91 -0.33 5.36
N GLU A 58 -9.16 -1.51 4.80
CA GLU A 58 -9.73 -2.65 5.50
C GLU A 58 -8.96 -3.92 5.12
N PHE A 59 -9.07 -4.94 5.96
CA PHE A 59 -8.50 -6.25 5.65
C PHE A 59 -9.29 -6.90 4.50
N GLY A 60 -8.61 -7.18 3.39
CA GLY A 60 -9.20 -7.90 2.27
C GLY A 60 -9.09 -9.42 2.43
N ARG A 61 -7.85 -9.95 2.36
CA ARG A 61 -7.56 -11.38 2.43
C ARG A 61 -6.09 -11.63 2.74
N LEU A 62 -5.76 -12.86 3.15
CA LEU A 62 -4.39 -13.35 3.14
C LEU A 62 -4.02 -13.82 1.73
N GLN A 63 -2.77 -13.56 1.36
CA GLN A 63 -2.17 -14.06 0.12
C GLN A 63 -0.93 -14.86 0.47
N GLU A 64 -0.78 -16.02 -0.15
CA GLU A 64 0.37 -16.89 0.06
C GLU A 64 1.66 -16.17 -0.37
N LEU A 65 2.66 -16.18 0.52
CA LEU A 65 4.01 -15.75 0.19
C LEU A 65 4.76 -16.92 -0.45
N THR A 66 5.46 -16.66 -1.55
CA THR A 66 6.22 -17.68 -2.26
C THR A 66 7.63 -17.19 -2.56
N GLY A 67 8.53 -18.14 -2.88
CA GLY A 67 9.91 -17.85 -3.25
C GLY A 67 10.70 -17.16 -2.13
N ARG A 68 11.51 -16.17 -2.51
CA ARG A 68 12.43 -15.47 -1.61
C ARG A 68 11.74 -14.79 -0.43
N LEU A 69 10.58 -14.15 -0.67
CA LEU A 69 9.84 -13.47 0.39
C LEU A 69 9.40 -14.41 1.51
N ALA A 70 8.99 -15.64 1.17
CA ALA A 70 8.65 -16.64 2.16
C ALA A 70 9.87 -17.07 2.98
N GLN A 71 11.02 -17.27 2.31
CA GLN A 71 12.28 -17.63 2.96
C GLN A 71 12.76 -16.54 3.93
N ASP A 72 12.68 -15.26 3.52
CA ASP A 72 13.10 -14.12 4.33
C ASP A 72 12.25 -14.02 5.62
N VAL A 73 10.92 -14.21 5.50
CA VAL A 73 10.03 -14.20 6.66
C VAL A 73 10.32 -15.37 7.61
N LEU A 74 10.53 -16.58 7.08
CA LEU A 74 10.87 -17.75 7.90
C LEU A 74 12.20 -17.55 8.66
N ALA A 75 13.20 -16.94 8.00
CA ALA A 75 14.48 -16.62 8.63
C ALA A 75 14.31 -15.57 9.75
N ALA A 76 13.50 -14.53 9.52
CA ALA A 76 13.24 -13.49 10.50
C ALA A 76 12.53 -14.05 11.76
N VAL A 77 11.53 -14.91 11.59
CA VAL A 77 10.83 -15.57 12.71
C VAL A 77 11.82 -16.40 13.54
N LYS A 78 12.64 -17.23 12.88
CA LYS A 78 13.64 -18.04 13.58
C LYS A 78 14.61 -17.20 14.41
N SER A 79 15.06 -16.06 13.89
CA SER A 79 15.98 -15.15 14.61
C SER A 79 15.35 -14.44 15.81
N SER A 80 14.01 -14.34 15.87
CA SER A 80 13.29 -13.73 16.99
C SER A 80 12.98 -14.69 18.13
N GLU A 81 13.11 -16.00 17.88
CA GLU A 81 12.89 -17.08 18.84
C GLU A 81 14.17 -17.49 19.59
N GLU A 82 15.34 -17.14 19.04
CA GLU A 82 16.68 -17.30 19.65
C GLU A 82 17.09 -16.07 20.49
#